data_AF-A0AAP2UX26-F1
#
_entry.id   AF-A0AAP2UX26-F1
#
_cell.length_a   1.000
_cell.length_b   1.000
_cell.length_c   1.000
_cell.angle_alpha   90.00
_cell.angle_beta   90.00
_cell.angle_gamma   90.00
#
_symmetry.space_group_name_H-M   'P 1'
#
loop_
_entity.id
_entity.type
_entity.pdbx_description
1 polymer ?
#
loop_
_entity_poly.entity_id
_entity_poly.type
_entity_poly.pdbx_seq_one_letter_code
_entity_poly.pdbx_strand_id
1 'polypeptide(L)'
;MVQCRLDKTAEDLYKEALGALGINLVIRGTKGGNFAGHVESSVTLGQSLILKVAGKLGLSYTRSEELQLEPVSQDVNDLRFVAELLNESGRRLVIEDVHYLSHEERRRLAYDLKTFWDFGVFVIIVGIWSQQSLIDLNPDLSTRVREFSLSWTQDDLLRIIDKGQSALNLSIDAQVKQKLVSHAYGNAGLLRALALGLLDEAGFDVSAPEVFEVSDANLFDSAAMALAESLNPLYQSFAKRTSAGIRTRQNSTGIYAHTMAVILDSDDDKLINGIGAEPGLVDT
;
A
#
# COMPACT_ATOMS: atom_id res chain seq x y z
N MET A 1 -4.86 -2.58 -12.08
CA MET A 1 -4.35 -2.38 -10.72
C MET A 1 -4.74 -3.60 -9.92
N VAL A 2 -3.83 -4.10 -9.10
CA VAL A 2 -4.01 -5.30 -8.28
C VAL A 2 -3.59 -4.94 -6.86
N GLN A 3 -4.41 -5.31 -5.87
CA GLN A 3 -4.15 -4.99 -4.47
C GLN A 3 -3.69 -6.24 -3.72
N CYS A 4 -2.55 -6.18 -3.06
CA CYS A 4 -2.09 -7.25 -2.18
C CYS A 4 -2.92 -7.31 -0.90
N ARG A 5 -3.09 -8.52 -0.36
CA ARG A 5 -3.76 -8.79 0.91
C ARG A 5 -3.02 -9.91 1.63
N LEU A 6 -3.33 -10.12 2.91
CA LEU A 6 -2.85 -11.28 3.65
C LEU A 6 -3.18 -12.56 2.86
N ASP A 7 -2.23 -13.49 2.89
CA ASP A 7 -2.30 -14.81 2.24
C ASP A 7 -2.35 -14.82 0.70
N LYS A 8 -2.29 -13.66 0.02
CA LYS A 8 -2.11 -13.63 -1.43
C LYS A 8 -0.71 -14.08 -1.84
N THR A 9 -0.66 -14.81 -2.95
CA THR A 9 0.59 -15.20 -3.62
C THR A 9 0.88 -14.32 -4.83
N ALA A 10 2.14 -14.32 -5.31
CA ALA A 10 2.51 -13.66 -6.56
C ALA A 10 1.68 -14.16 -7.75
N GLU A 11 1.35 -15.45 -7.76
CA GLU A 11 0.49 -16.06 -8.76
C GLU A 11 -0.93 -15.47 -8.76
N ASP A 12 -1.51 -15.22 -7.59
CA ASP A 12 -2.82 -14.57 -7.49
C ASP A 12 -2.79 -13.15 -8.06
N LEU A 13 -1.66 -12.44 -7.92
CA LEU A 13 -1.51 -11.10 -8.49
C LEU A 13 -1.58 -11.14 -10.02
N TYR A 14 -0.96 -12.14 -10.64
CA TYR A 14 -0.97 -12.30 -12.09
C TYR A 14 -2.35 -12.74 -12.59
N LYS A 15 -3.02 -13.65 -11.87
CA LYS A 15 -4.42 -14.01 -12.15
C LYS A 15 -5.34 -12.80 -12.12
N GLU A 16 -5.24 -11.96 -11.10
CA GLU A 16 -6.06 -10.76 -10.98
C GLU A 16 -5.73 -9.71 -12.05
N ALA A 17 -4.45 -9.54 -12.38
CA ALA A 17 -4.02 -8.66 -13.46
C ALA A 17 -4.61 -9.08 -14.81
N LEU A 18 -4.56 -10.37 -15.14
CA LEU A 18 -5.14 -10.94 -16.35
C LEU A 18 -6.68 -10.92 -16.30
N GLY A 19 -7.28 -11.17 -15.14
CA GLY A 19 -8.72 -11.06 -14.92
C GLY A 19 -9.24 -9.66 -15.23
N ALA A 20 -8.49 -8.62 -14.89
CA ALA A 20 -8.81 -7.24 -15.25
C ALA A 20 -8.72 -6.94 -16.77
N LEU A 21 -8.13 -7.84 -17.55
CA LEU A 21 -8.12 -7.85 -19.02
C LEU A 21 -9.22 -8.76 -19.61
N GLY A 22 -10.05 -9.37 -18.76
CA GLY A 22 -11.07 -10.35 -19.15
C GLY A 22 -10.50 -11.74 -19.47
N ILE A 23 -9.29 -12.05 -18.99
CA ILE A 23 -8.60 -13.33 -19.22
C ILE A 23 -8.65 -14.14 -17.92
N ASN A 24 -9.19 -15.35 -18.00
CA ASN A 24 -9.30 -16.27 -16.89
C ASN A 24 -8.37 -17.47 -17.08
N LEU A 25 -7.75 -17.90 -15.99
CA LEU A 25 -6.97 -19.13 -15.93
C LEU A 25 -7.85 -20.23 -15.34
N VAL A 26 -8.28 -21.15 -16.18
CA VAL A 26 -9.06 -22.33 -15.79
C VAL A 26 -8.11 -23.50 -15.70
N ILE A 27 -8.07 -24.15 -14.54
CA ILE A 27 -7.28 -25.37 -14.42
C ILE A 27 -8.17 -26.56 -14.78
N ARG A 28 -7.94 -27.18 -15.94
CA ARG A 28 -8.61 -28.42 -16.32
C ARG A 28 -7.66 -29.59 -16.08
N GLY A 29 -8.04 -30.50 -15.19
CA GLY A 29 -7.31 -31.74 -14.98
C GLY A 29 -7.39 -32.63 -16.23
N THR A 30 -6.26 -32.87 -16.88
CA THR A 30 -6.16 -33.89 -17.93
C THR A 30 -6.13 -35.29 -17.32
N LYS A 31 -6.90 -36.24 -17.88
CA LYS A 31 -6.84 -37.66 -17.49
C LYS A 31 -5.41 -38.17 -17.77
N GLY A 32 -4.60 -38.30 -16.72
CA GLY A 32 -3.20 -38.73 -16.84
C GLY A 32 -2.24 -38.22 -15.75
N GLY A 33 -2.70 -37.44 -14.78
CA GLY A 33 -1.86 -37.00 -13.64
C GLY A 33 -1.03 -35.74 -13.89
N ASN A 34 -1.02 -35.22 -15.12
CA ASN A 34 -0.48 -33.89 -15.43
C ASN A 34 -1.62 -32.87 -15.37
N PHE A 35 -1.48 -31.87 -14.50
CA PHE A 35 -2.38 -30.72 -14.41
C PHE A 35 -1.91 -29.68 -15.42
N ALA A 36 -2.74 -29.33 -16.40
CA ALA A 36 -2.44 -28.28 -17.38
C ALA A 36 -3.38 -27.09 -17.14
N GLY A 37 -2.80 -25.94 -16.81
CA GLY A 37 -3.51 -24.66 -16.80
C GLY A 37 -3.98 -24.30 -18.21
N HIS A 38 -5.22 -23.87 -18.33
CA HIS A 38 -5.84 -23.48 -19.59
C HIS A 38 -6.25 -22.02 -19.49
N VAL A 39 -5.90 -21.22 -20.50
CA VAL A 39 -6.22 -19.79 -20.54
C VAL A 39 -7.41 -19.58 -21.46
N GLU A 40 -8.46 -18.95 -20.95
CA GLU A 40 -9.68 -18.66 -21.69
C GLU A 40 -10.16 -17.22 -21.45
N SER A 41 -11.00 -16.72 -22.36
CA SER A 41 -11.66 -15.43 -22.21
C SER A 41 -13.04 -15.47 -22.84
N SER A 42 -14.04 -14.96 -22.12
CA SER A 42 -15.41 -14.79 -22.61
C SER A 42 -15.65 -13.41 -23.25
N VAL A 43 -14.66 -12.51 -23.22
CA VAL A 43 -14.77 -11.14 -23.71
C VAL A 43 -13.90 -10.95 -24.95
N THR A 44 -14.42 -10.28 -25.98
CA THR A 44 -13.74 -10.10 -27.27
C THR A 44 -12.32 -9.53 -27.16
N LEU A 45 -12.10 -8.60 -26.21
CA LEU A 45 -10.78 -8.04 -25.95
C LEU A 45 -9.78 -9.10 -25.48
N GLY A 46 -10.13 -9.88 -24.45
CA GLY A 46 -9.26 -10.92 -23.91
C GLY A 46 -9.00 -12.05 -24.91
N GLN A 47 -10.02 -12.43 -25.68
CA GLN A 47 -9.89 -13.36 -26.80
C GLN A 47 -8.88 -12.88 -27.85
N SER A 48 -8.97 -11.61 -28.25
CA SER A 48 -8.03 -11.03 -29.21
C SER A 48 -6.60 -10.98 -28.66
N LEU A 49 -6.43 -10.70 -27.37
CA LEU A 49 -5.11 -10.68 -26.73
C LEU A 49 -4.48 -12.07 -26.71
N ILE A 50 -5.22 -13.09 -26.27
CA ILE A 50 -4.77 -14.48 -26.24
C ILE A 50 -4.36 -14.93 -27.65
N LEU A 51 -5.17 -14.64 -28.67
CA LEU A 51 -4.87 -15.04 -30.06
C LEU A 51 -3.57 -14.41 -30.58
N LYS A 52 -3.37 -13.10 -30.32
CA LYS A 52 -2.15 -12.39 -30.72
C LYS A 52 -0.92 -12.97 -30.03
N VAL A 53 -0.99 -13.17 -28.71
CA VAL A 53 0.13 -13.70 -27.93
C VAL A 53 0.44 -15.14 -28.30
N ALA A 54 -0.57 -15.99 -28.49
CA ALA A 54 -0.38 -17.37 -28.94
C ALA A 54 0.33 -17.42 -30.30
N GLY A 55 -0.06 -16.56 -31.24
CA GLY A 55 0.62 -16.40 -32.53
C GLY A 55 2.08 -15.96 -32.39
N LYS A 56 2.37 -15.00 -31.50
CA LYS A 56 3.73 -14.49 -31.23
C LYS A 56 4.64 -15.55 -30.60
N LEU A 57 4.09 -16.42 -29.76
CA LEU A 57 4.82 -17.48 -29.08
C LEU A 57 4.86 -18.80 -29.85
N GLY A 58 4.22 -18.89 -31.02
CA GLY A 58 4.19 -20.11 -31.83
C GLY A 58 3.43 -21.27 -31.17
N LEU A 59 2.46 -20.98 -30.31
CA LEU A 59 1.66 -21.98 -29.61
C LEU A 59 0.59 -22.56 -30.55
N SER A 60 0.39 -23.88 -30.49
CA SER A 60 -0.60 -24.58 -31.32
C SER A 60 -2.01 -24.07 -31.06
N TYR A 61 -2.68 -23.62 -32.12
CA TYR A 61 -4.04 -23.07 -32.07
C TYR A 61 -4.97 -23.93 -32.94
N THR A 62 -5.96 -24.58 -32.32
CA THR A 62 -7.02 -25.28 -33.04
C THR A 62 -8.16 -24.31 -33.29
N ARG A 63 -8.32 -23.83 -34.54
CA ARG A 63 -9.45 -22.99 -34.95
C ARG A 63 -10.68 -23.88 -35.17
N SER A 64 -11.64 -23.87 -34.25
CA SER A 64 -12.98 -24.42 -34.54
C SER A 64 -13.80 -23.39 -35.34
N GLU A 65 -14.71 -23.87 -36.22
CA GLU A 65 -15.51 -23.02 -37.13
C GLU A 65 -16.62 -22.22 -36.42
N GLU A 66 -16.88 -22.55 -35.16
CA GLU A 66 -17.73 -21.79 -34.25
C GLU A 66 -16.80 -20.93 -33.38
N LEU A 67 -17.19 -19.71 -32.97
CA LEU A 67 -16.35 -18.76 -32.21
C LEU A 67 -15.99 -19.24 -30.77
N GLN A 68 -15.81 -20.54 -30.56
CA GLN A 68 -15.33 -21.17 -29.34
C GLN A 68 -13.83 -21.39 -29.48
N LEU A 69 -13.08 -20.42 -28.97
CA LEU A 69 -11.64 -20.53 -28.76
C LEU A 69 -11.38 -21.71 -27.83
N GLU A 70 -10.69 -22.74 -28.32
CA GLU A 70 -10.16 -23.76 -27.43
C GLU A 70 -9.07 -23.13 -26.56
N PRO A 71 -9.03 -23.44 -25.25
CA PRO A 71 -8.11 -22.81 -24.34
C PRO A 71 -6.66 -23.13 -24.69
N VAL A 72 -5.80 -22.12 -24.59
CA VAL A 72 -4.35 -22.31 -24.74
C VAL A 72 -3.83 -22.93 -23.44
N SER A 73 -3.20 -24.11 -23.53
CA SER A 73 -2.56 -24.76 -22.39
C SER A 73 -1.32 -23.95 -22.00
N GLN A 74 -1.44 -23.12 -20.97
CA GLN A 74 -0.38 -22.27 -20.43
C GLN A 74 -0.54 -22.12 -18.91
N ASP A 75 0.59 -22.06 -18.23
CA ASP A 75 0.67 -21.83 -16.79
C ASP A 75 0.81 -20.33 -16.53
N VAL A 76 0.14 -19.81 -15.50
CA VAL A 76 0.34 -18.44 -15.02
C VAL A 76 1.75 -18.21 -14.48
N ASN A 77 2.45 -19.28 -14.13
CA ASN A 77 3.86 -19.27 -13.80
C ASN A 77 4.78 -19.14 -15.02
N ASP A 78 4.24 -19.26 -16.25
CA ASP A 78 4.94 -18.81 -17.45
C ASP A 78 4.91 -17.28 -17.52
N LEU A 79 5.90 -16.66 -16.89
CA LEU A 79 6.06 -15.22 -16.87
C LEU A 79 6.24 -14.62 -18.26
N ARG A 80 6.71 -15.39 -19.27
CA ARG A 80 6.81 -14.89 -20.64
C ARG A 80 5.42 -14.73 -21.24
N PHE A 81 4.55 -15.72 -21.06
CA PHE A 81 3.17 -15.64 -21.50
C PHE A 81 2.42 -14.49 -20.81
N VAL A 82 2.54 -14.37 -19.48
CA VAL A 82 1.95 -13.26 -18.71
C VAL A 82 2.49 -11.92 -19.22
N ALA A 83 3.81 -11.82 -19.44
CA ALA A 83 4.43 -10.58 -19.88
C ALA A 83 3.94 -10.12 -21.25
N GLU A 84 3.82 -11.06 -22.20
CA GLU A 84 3.31 -10.76 -23.54
C GLU A 84 1.84 -10.30 -23.48
N LEU A 85 1.00 -10.92 -22.66
CA LEU A 85 -0.39 -10.46 -22.47
C LEU A 85 -0.44 -9.04 -21.90
N LEU A 86 0.39 -8.73 -20.91
CA LEU A 86 0.46 -7.40 -20.31
C LEU A 86 0.94 -6.36 -21.33
N ASN A 87 2.00 -6.66 -22.09
CA ASN A 87 2.53 -5.77 -23.12
C ASN A 87 1.52 -5.52 -24.25
N GLU A 88 0.90 -6.58 -24.79
CA GLU A 88 -0.10 -6.49 -25.85
C GLU A 88 -1.37 -5.75 -25.41
N SER A 89 -1.68 -5.76 -24.09
CA SER A 89 -2.81 -5.00 -23.56
C SER A 89 -2.60 -3.48 -23.63
N GLY A 90 -1.35 -3.01 -23.77
CA GLY A 90 -0.99 -1.59 -23.71
C GLY A 90 -1.20 -0.96 -22.33
N ARG A 91 -1.52 -1.75 -21.29
CA ARG A 91 -1.75 -1.27 -19.92
C ARG A 91 -0.52 -1.47 -19.05
N ARG A 92 -0.42 -0.64 -18.01
CA ARG A 92 0.62 -0.72 -16.98
C ARG A 92 0.13 -1.57 -15.81
N LEU A 93 0.92 -2.57 -15.39
CA LEU A 93 0.65 -3.29 -14.15
C LEU A 93 1.01 -2.41 -12.95
N VAL A 94 0.04 -2.20 -12.07
CA VAL A 94 0.21 -1.52 -10.77
C VAL A 94 -0.14 -2.54 -9.68
N ILE A 95 0.80 -2.78 -8.77
CA ILE A 95 0.63 -3.66 -7.61
C ILE A 95 0.72 -2.80 -6.36
N GLU A 96 -0.37 -2.75 -5.59
CA GLU A 96 -0.48 -1.93 -4.38
C GLU A 96 -0.47 -2.77 -3.11
N ASP A 97 -0.14 -2.12 -1.99
CA ASP A 97 -0.05 -2.72 -0.66
C ASP A 97 0.89 -3.92 -0.56
N VAL A 98 2.02 -3.90 -1.28
CA VAL A 98 2.97 -5.03 -1.36
C VAL A 98 3.49 -5.50 0.01
N HIS A 99 3.42 -4.65 1.03
CA HIS A 99 3.80 -4.96 2.41
C HIS A 99 2.91 -6.01 3.10
N TYR A 100 1.72 -6.32 2.57
CA TYR A 100 0.88 -7.41 3.07
C TYR A 100 1.27 -8.80 2.56
N LEU A 101 2.09 -8.89 1.52
CA LEU A 101 2.60 -10.18 1.07
C LEU A 101 3.56 -10.77 2.11
N SER A 102 3.53 -12.10 2.24
CA SER A 102 4.50 -12.82 3.07
C SER A 102 5.94 -12.51 2.62
N HIS A 103 6.92 -12.72 3.49
CA HIS A 103 8.33 -12.53 3.10
C HIS A 103 8.71 -13.41 1.90
N GLU A 104 8.22 -14.65 1.87
CA GLU A 104 8.44 -15.59 0.76
C GLU A 104 7.84 -15.07 -0.56
N GLU A 105 6.59 -14.59 -0.54
CA GLU A 105 5.92 -14.08 -1.74
C GLU A 105 6.51 -12.74 -2.22
N ARG A 106 6.97 -11.87 -1.31
CA ARG A 106 7.73 -10.68 -1.69
C ARG A 106 9.06 -11.03 -2.35
N ARG A 107 9.75 -12.06 -1.84
CA ARG A 107 11.00 -12.54 -2.45
C ARG A 107 10.72 -13.08 -3.84
N ARG A 108 9.71 -13.95 -3.99
CA ARG A 108 9.27 -14.47 -5.29
C ARG A 108 8.94 -13.34 -6.28
N LEU A 109 8.10 -12.39 -5.86
CA LEU A 109 7.77 -11.21 -6.66
C LEU A 109 9.02 -10.42 -7.08
N ALA A 110 10.02 -10.27 -6.22
CA ALA A 110 11.27 -9.58 -6.57
C ALA A 110 12.06 -10.28 -7.70
N TYR A 111 12.06 -11.63 -7.74
CA TYR A 111 12.64 -12.39 -8.85
C TYR A 111 11.78 -12.28 -10.13
N ASP A 112 10.46 -12.33 -9.98
CA ASP A 112 9.55 -12.21 -11.12
C ASP A 112 9.62 -10.81 -11.75
N LEU A 113 9.77 -9.75 -10.95
CA LEU A 113 9.95 -8.37 -11.43
C LEU A 113 11.21 -8.21 -12.28
N LYS A 114 12.30 -8.92 -11.94
CA LYS A 114 13.50 -8.97 -12.78
C LYS A 114 13.18 -9.60 -14.13
N THR A 115 12.44 -10.70 -14.13
CA THR A 115 12.02 -11.39 -15.36
C THR A 115 11.08 -10.53 -16.21
N PHE A 116 10.12 -9.86 -15.58
CA PHE A 116 9.24 -8.90 -16.24
C PHE A 116 10.00 -7.75 -16.87
N TRP A 117 10.99 -7.20 -16.18
CA TRP A 117 11.89 -6.20 -16.74
C TRP A 117 12.60 -6.71 -18.00
N ASP A 118 13.16 -7.92 -17.95
CA ASP A 118 13.84 -8.53 -19.10
C ASP A 118 12.88 -8.77 -20.29
N PHE A 119 11.57 -8.94 -20.02
CA PHE A 119 10.51 -9.03 -21.03
C PHE A 119 9.84 -7.68 -21.38
N GLY A 120 10.38 -6.56 -20.90
CA GLY A 120 9.88 -5.22 -21.22
C GLY A 120 8.60 -4.82 -20.48
N VAL A 121 8.18 -5.59 -19.47
CA VAL A 121 7.05 -5.25 -18.60
C VAL A 121 7.55 -4.41 -17.44
N PHE A 122 7.21 -3.13 -17.47
CA PHE A 122 7.56 -2.20 -16.42
C PHE A 122 6.42 -2.13 -15.40
N VAL A 123 6.65 -2.54 -14.15
CA VAL A 123 5.61 -2.59 -13.11
C VAL A 123 5.73 -1.37 -12.18
N ILE A 124 4.59 -0.81 -11.75
CA ILE A 124 4.54 0.18 -10.68
C ILE A 124 4.21 -0.57 -9.38
N ILE A 125 5.07 -0.40 -8.39
CA ILE A 125 4.90 -0.99 -7.06
C ILE A 125 4.56 0.13 -6.06
N VAL A 126 3.52 -0.07 -5.28
CA VAL A 126 3.13 0.80 -4.16
C VAL A 126 3.16 -0.03 -2.87
N GLY A 127 3.86 0.47 -1.86
CA GLY A 127 3.98 -0.23 -0.58
C GLY A 127 4.78 0.57 0.44
N ILE A 128 4.87 0.01 1.65
CA ILE A 128 5.64 0.57 2.76
C ILE A 128 6.68 -0.47 3.18
N TRP A 129 7.94 -0.08 3.32
CA TRP A 129 9.00 -0.99 3.73
C TRP A 129 9.41 -0.71 5.17
N SER A 130 9.32 -1.71 6.05
CA SER A 130 9.78 -1.60 7.44
C SER A 130 11.13 -2.27 7.71
N GLN A 131 11.61 -3.12 6.79
CA GLN A 131 12.83 -3.93 7.00
C GLN A 131 13.65 -4.10 5.72
N GLN A 132 13.05 -4.65 4.66
CA GLN A 132 13.73 -4.99 3.41
C GLN A 132 12.91 -4.50 2.23
N SER A 133 13.57 -3.76 1.34
CA SER A 133 13.06 -3.39 0.02
C SER A 133 13.06 -4.60 -0.93
N LEU A 134 12.44 -4.46 -2.10
CA LEU A 134 12.53 -5.49 -3.15
C LEU A 134 13.97 -5.67 -3.66
N ILE A 135 14.81 -4.62 -3.59
CA ILE A 135 16.22 -4.68 -3.99
C ILE A 135 17.00 -5.55 -2.99
N ASP A 136 16.70 -5.47 -1.69
CA ASP A 136 17.33 -6.33 -0.68
C ASP A 136 16.97 -7.82 -0.88
N LEU A 137 15.75 -8.08 -1.35
CA LEU A 137 15.28 -9.44 -1.62
C LEU A 137 15.84 -10.02 -2.94
N ASN A 138 16.10 -9.16 -3.92
CA ASN A 138 16.73 -9.51 -5.19
C ASN A 138 17.67 -8.38 -5.69
N PRO A 139 18.99 -8.47 -5.43
CA PRO A 139 19.96 -7.44 -5.81
C PRO A 139 20.05 -7.14 -7.30
N ASP A 140 19.60 -8.07 -8.16
CA ASP A 140 19.48 -7.88 -9.61
C ASP A 140 18.56 -6.71 -9.99
N LEU A 141 17.70 -6.27 -9.07
CA LEU A 141 16.82 -5.12 -9.26
C LEU A 141 17.52 -3.76 -9.08
N SER A 142 18.73 -3.73 -8.53
CA SER A 142 19.46 -2.50 -8.16
C SER A 142 19.60 -1.47 -9.29
N THR A 143 19.72 -1.92 -10.54
CA THR A 143 19.83 -1.06 -11.72
C THR A 143 18.55 -1.01 -12.57
N ARG A 144 17.51 -1.72 -12.14
CA ARG A 144 16.23 -1.89 -12.85
C ARG A 144 15.06 -1.19 -12.15
N VAL A 145 15.22 -0.85 -10.88
CA VAL A 145 14.19 -0.20 -10.07
C VAL A 145 14.57 1.26 -9.81
N ARG A 146 13.58 2.14 -9.90
CA ARG A 146 13.66 3.50 -9.38
C ARG A 146 12.70 3.62 -8.21
N GLU A 147 13.24 3.87 -7.03
CA GLU A 147 12.47 4.07 -5.81
C GLU A 147 12.17 5.55 -5.61
N PHE A 148 10.93 5.85 -5.24
CA PHE A 148 10.49 7.19 -4.87
C PHE A 148 9.94 7.12 -3.45
N SER A 149 10.68 7.67 -2.50
CA SER A 149 10.19 7.85 -1.14
C SER A 149 9.27 9.06 -1.10
N LEU A 150 8.03 8.86 -0.64
CA LEU A 150 7.06 9.94 -0.47
C LEU A 150 7.15 10.48 0.96
N SER A 151 7.39 11.77 1.09
CA SER A 151 7.27 12.52 2.33
C SER A 151 6.34 13.72 2.12
N TRP A 152 5.65 14.13 3.17
CA TRP A 152 4.77 15.30 3.14
C TRP A 152 5.41 16.42 3.95
N THR A 153 5.75 17.51 3.28
CA THR A 153 6.18 18.74 3.93
C THR A 153 4.97 19.50 4.48
N GLN A 154 5.20 20.46 5.37
CA GLN A 154 4.11 21.34 5.86
C GLN A 154 3.41 22.06 4.70
N ASP A 155 4.15 22.49 3.68
CA ASP A 155 3.60 23.13 2.48
C ASP A 155 2.72 22.15 1.67
N ASP A 156 3.11 20.87 1.59
CA ASP A 156 2.29 19.85 0.94
C ASP A 156 0.97 19.64 1.68
N LEU A 157 1.02 19.57 3.01
CA LEU A 157 -0.15 19.41 3.87
C LEU A 157 -1.08 20.63 3.77
N LEU A 158 -0.53 21.85 3.72
CA LEU A 158 -1.31 23.06 3.51
C LEU A 158 -2.00 23.04 2.13
N ARG A 159 -1.30 22.61 1.08
CA ARG A 159 -1.90 22.43 -0.26
C ARG A 159 -3.02 21.39 -0.28
N ILE A 160 -2.97 20.36 0.57
CA ILE A 160 -4.08 19.42 0.73
C ILE A 160 -5.30 20.13 1.33
N ILE A 161 -5.11 20.92 2.39
CA ILE A 161 -6.19 21.73 2.98
C ILE A 161 -6.78 22.68 1.94
N ASP A 162 -5.94 23.39 1.19
CA ASP A 162 -6.40 24.39 0.23
C ASP A 162 -7.17 23.78 -0.95
N LYS A 163 -6.81 22.58 -1.38
CA LYS A 163 -7.60 21.82 -2.36
C LYS A 163 -8.92 21.35 -1.76
N GLY A 164 -8.89 20.88 -0.51
CA GLY A 164 -10.08 20.45 0.23
C GLY A 164 -11.10 21.57 0.41
N GLN A 165 -10.67 22.75 0.89
CA GLN A 165 -11.55 23.90 1.10
C GLN A 165 -12.20 24.34 -0.22
N SER A 166 -11.43 24.35 -1.31
CA SER A 166 -11.93 24.73 -2.63
C SER A 166 -12.95 23.73 -3.17
N ALA A 167 -12.69 22.43 -2.98
CA ALA A 167 -13.59 21.38 -3.43
C ALA A 167 -14.91 21.31 -2.64
N LEU A 168 -14.88 21.73 -1.37
CA LEU A 168 -16.02 21.68 -0.45
C LEU A 168 -16.73 23.03 -0.27
N ASN A 169 -16.25 24.09 -0.92
CA ASN A 169 -16.71 25.47 -0.74
C ASN A 169 -16.62 25.96 0.73
N LEU A 170 -15.45 25.75 1.32
CA LEU A 170 -15.11 26.11 2.70
C LEU A 170 -14.07 27.24 2.73
N SER A 171 -14.05 27.99 3.83
CA SER A 171 -12.94 28.86 4.21
C SER A 171 -12.48 28.49 5.62
N ILE A 172 -11.25 27.97 5.75
CA ILE A 172 -10.67 27.63 7.06
C ILE A 172 -9.69 28.73 7.45
N ASP A 173 -9.82 29.27 8.67
CA ASP A 173 -8.92 30.31 9.16
C ASP A 173 -7.47 29.85 9.23
N ALA A 174 -6.54 30.78 9.01
CA ALA A 174 -5.11 30.51 8.97
C ALA A 174 -4.57 29.85 10.24
N GLN A 175 -5.07 30.22 11.42
CA GLN A 175 -4.65 29.62 12.68
C GLN A 175 -5.10 28.15 12.79
N VAL A 176 -6.32 27.85 12.34
CA VAL A 176 -6.86 26.49 12.31
C VAL A 176 -6.08 25.63 11.31
N LYS A 177 -5.74 26.16 10.13
CA LYS A 177 -4.87 25.48 9.16
C LYS A 177 -3.50 25.15 9.76
N GLN A 178 -2.90 26.10 10.48
CA GLN A 178 -1.60 25.88 11.11
C GLN A 178 -1.66 24.76 12.15
N LYS A 179 -2.69 24.73 13.00
CA LYS A 179 -2.92 23.64 13.96
C LYS A 179 -3.09 22.29 13.26
N LEU A 180 -3.91 22.23 12.20
CA LEU A 180 -4.08 21.00 11.40
C LEU A 180 -2.75 20.48 10.85
N VAL A 181 -1.91 21.38 10.31
CA VAL A 181 -0.62 21.02 9.73
C VAL A 181 0.39 20.59 10.80
N SER A 182 0.47 21.29 11.94
CA SER A 182 1.43 20.96 13.00
C SER A 182 1.10 19.63 13.67
N HIS A 183 -0.18 19.34 13.90
CA HIS A 183 -0.62 18.08 14.53
C HIS A 183 -0.74 16.90 13.55
N ALA A 184 -0.56 17.13 12.25
CA ALA A 184 -0.51 16.06 11.26
C ALA A 184 0.84 15.34 11.22
N TYR A 185 1.91 15.91 11.80
CA TYR A 185 3.25 15.30 11.88
C TYR A 185 3.76 14.71 10.56
N GLY A 186 3.57 15.43 9.44
CA GLY A 186 3.99 14.95 8.11
C GLY A 186 3.16 13.79 7.56
N ASN A 187 2.00 13.49 8.15
CA ASN A 187 1.11 12.41 7.75
C ASN A 187 -0.20 12.97 7.17
N ALA A 188 -0.37 12.86 5.85
CA ALA A 188 -1.57 13.29 5.15
C ALA A 188 -2.85 12.55 5.58
N GLY A 189 -2.74 11.30 6.05
CA GLY A 189 -3.86 10.55 6.61
C GLY A 189 -4.33 11.13 7.94
N LEU A 190 -3.39 11.48 8.82
CA LEU A 190 -3.68 12.14 10.10
C LEU A 190 -4.27 13.54 9.89
N LEU A 191 -3.69 14.31 8.96
CA LEU A 191 -4.24 15.61 8.53
C LEU A 191 -5.72 15.47 8.12
N ARG A 192 -6.03 14.48 7.28
CA ARG A 192 -7.40 14.23 6.82
C ARG A 192 -8.33 13.86 7.97
N ALA A 193 -7.89 13.01 8.89
CA ALA A 193 -8.71 12.62 10.05
C ALA A 193 -9.01 13.81 10.96
N LEU A 194 -8.02 14.65 11.24
CA LEU A 194 -8.19 15.89 12.00
C LEU A 194 -9.11 16.89 11.28
N ALA A 195 -8.92 17.08 9.98
CA ALA A 195 -9.74 17.98 9.18
C ALA A 195 -11.19 17.51 9.11
N LEU A 196 -11.43 16.19 9.01
CA LEU A 196 -12.78 15.64 9.05
C LEU A 196 -13.43 15.87 10.41
N GLY A 197 -12.75 15.54 11.50
CA GLY A 197 -13.27 15.79 12.86
C GLY A 197 -13.56 17.27 13.12
N LEU A 198 -12.71 18.17 12.62
CA LEU A 198 -12.95 19.61 12.68
C LEU A 198 -14.26 20.01 11.98
N LEU A 199 -14.55 19.44 10.82
CA LEU A 199 -15.78 19.71 10.09
C LEU A 199 -17.00 19.12 10.79
N ASP A 200 -16.87 17.94 11.38
CA ASP A 200 -17.92 17.33 12.21
C ASP A 200 -18.24 18.22 13.43
N GLU A 201 -17.23 18.71 14.15
CA GLU A 201 -17.37 19.65 15.27
C GLU A 201 -17.97 21.00 14.84
N ALA A 202 -17.66 21.46 13.62
CA ALA A 202 -18.24 22.66 13.04
C ALA A 202 -19.69 22.46 12.55
N GLY A 203 -20.20 21.22 12.53
CA GLY A 203 -21.53 20.90 11.99
C GLY A 203 -21.63 21.01 10.48
N PHE A 204 -20.53 20.77 9.76
CA PHE A 204 -20.49 20.77 8.30
C PHE A 204 -20.73 19.35 7.74
N ASP A 205 -21.95 19.11 7.26
CA ASP A 205 -22.33 17.82 6.68
C ASP A 205 -22.26 17.79 5.14
N VAL A 206 -22.70 18.87 4.48
CA VAL A 206 -22.87 18.95 3.03
C VAL A 206 -22.48 20.34 2.54
N SER A 207 -21.79 20.40 1.39
CA SER A 207 -21.43 21.67 0.76
C SER A 207 -22.65 22.42 0.22
N ALA A 208 -22.63 23.74 0.37
CA ALA A 208 -23.64 24.65 -0.15
C ALA A 208 -23.00 25.71 -1.06
N PRO A 209 -23.76 26.47 -1.87
CA PRO A 209 -23.21 27.55 -2.71
C PRO A 209 -22.56 28.69 -1.92
N GLU A 210 -23.01 28.92 -0.69
CA GLU A 210 -22.40 29.88 0.23
C GLU A 210 -21.16 29.26 0.89
N VAL A 211 -20.11 30.08 1.04
CA VAL A 211 -18.86 29.63 1.67
C VAL A 211 -19.10 29.41 3.16
N PHE A 212 -18.81 28.21 3.63
CA PHE A 212 -18.88 27.89 5.05
C PHE A 212 -17.54 28.23 5.72
N GLU A 213 -17.58 29.09 6.75
CA GLU A 213 -16.39 29.56 7.45
C GLU A 213 -16.11 28.74 8.71
N VAL A 214 -14.86 28.28 8.87
CA VAL A 214 -14.35 27.60 10.06
C VAL A 214 -13.24 28.44 10.66
N SER A 215 -13.58 29.24 11.67
CA SER A 215 -12.65 30.18 12.31
C SER A 215 -12.38 29.90 13.80
N ASP A 216 -13.20 29.09 14.46
CA ASP A 216 -13.03 28.80 15.89
C ASP A 216 -11.95 27.72 16.11
N ALA A 217 -10.81 28.16 16.65
CA ALA A 217 -9.68 27.29 16.95
C ALA A 217 -9.94 26.26 18.07
N ASN A 218 -11.02 26.42 18.86
CA ASN A 218 -11.40 25.45 19.89
C ASN A 218 -12.05 24.19 19.29
N LEU A 219 -12.70 24.31 18.12
CA LEU A 219 -13.28 23.16 17.41
C LEU A 219 -12.18 22.16 17.01
N PHE A 220 -11.01 22.67 16.65
CA PHE A 220 -9.84 21.83 16.39
C PHE A 220 -9.42 21.06 17.64
N ASP A 221 -9.38 21.70 18.82
CA ASP A 221 -8.91 21.05 20.05
C ASP A 221 -9.89 19.92 20.45
N SER A 222 -11.20 20.10 20.25
CA SER A 222 -12.21 19.05 20.42
C SER A 222 -11.97 17.88 19.45
N ALA A 223 -11.84 18.18 18.16
CA ALA A 223 -11.60 17.17 17.12
C ALA A 223 -10.31 16.37 17.35
N ALA A 224 -9.23 17.06 17.76
CA ALA A 224 -7.95 16.43 18.07
C ALA A 224 -8.06 15.50 19.28
N MET A 225 -8.78 15.90 20.32
CA MET A 225 -9.02 15.06 21.49
C MET A 225 -9.84 13.81 21.15
N ALA A 226 -10.92 13.97 20.38
CA ALA A 226 -11.75 12.85 19.93
C ALA A 226 -10.93 11.84 19.10
N LEU A 227 -10.08 12.34 18.20
CA LEU A 227 -9.18 11.48 17.42
C LEU A 227 -8.16 10.77 18.33
N ALA A 228 -7.55 11.48 19.29
CA ALA A 228 -6.61 10.90 20.24
C ALA A 228 -7.25 9.79 21.08
N GLU A 229 -8.47 10.00 21.59
CA GLU A 229 -9.24 8.98 22.31
C GLU A 229 -9.51 7.75 21.45
N SER A 230 -9.88 7.95 20.18
CA SER A 230 -10.13 6.84 19.25
C SER A 230 -8.88 5.99 18.98
N LEU A 231 -7.69 6.61 19.01
CA LEU A 231 -6.41 5.93 18.81
C LEU A 231 -5.82 5.33 20.09
N ASN A 232 -6.27 5.75 21.27
CA ASN A 232 -5.73 5.32 22.56
C ASN A 232 -5.66 3.79 22.72
N PRO A 233 -6.67 2.96 22.33
CA PRO A 233 -6.56 1.51 22.43
C PRO A 233 -5.40 0.91 21.63
N LEU A 234 -5.09 1.49 20.45
CA LEU A 234 -3.97 1.07 19.61
C LEU A 234 -2.64 1.36 20.30
N TYR A 235 -2.47 2.58 20.81
CA TYR A 235 -1.26 3.00 21.51
C TYR A 235 -1.05 2.27 22.84
N GLN A 236 -2.12 2.00 23.60
CA GLN A 236 -2.07 1.18 24.81
C GLN A 236 -1.63 -0.25 24.50
N SER A 237 -2.14 -0.83 23.41
CA SER A 237 -1.75 -2.17 22.97
C SER A 237 -0.28 -2.21 22.54
N PHE A 238 0.17 -1.17 21.82
CA PHE A 238 1.58 -1.01 21.47
C PHE A 238 2.47 -0.88 22.70
N ALA A 239 2.14 0.01 23.64
CA ALA A 239 2.89 0.23 24.88
C ALA A 239 2.99 -1.08 25.69
N LYS A 240 1.88 -1.81 25.87
CA LYS A 240 1.89 -3.11 26.57
C LYS A 240 2.81 -4.12 25.90
N ARG A 241 2.73 -4.27 24.57
CA ARG A 241 3.58 -5.21 23.82
C ARG A 241 5.05 -4.84 23.91
N THR A 242 5.37 -3.56 23.74
CA THR A 242 6.74 -3.06 23.78
C THR A 242 7.32 -3.21 25.18
N SER A 243 6.60 -2.79 26.23
CA SER A 243 7.03 -2.91 27.63
C SER A 243 7.22 -4.36 28.08
N ALA A 244 6.46 -5.32 27.54
CA ALA A 244 6.66 -6.74 27.81
C ALA A 244 8.01 -7.26 27.25
N GLY A 245 8.58 -6.58 26.26
CA GLY A 245 9.87 -6.89 25.66
C GLY A 245 9.87 -8.10 24.72
N ILE A 246 11.01 -8.32 24.05
CA ILE A 246 11.17 -9.35 23.01
C ILE A 246 11.34 -10.77 23.59
N ARG A 247 11.76 -10.89 24.86
CA ARG A 247 12.04 -12.18 25.53
C ARG A 247 11.69 -12.14 27.01
N THR A 248 10.86 -13.07 27.46
CA THR A 248 10.60 -13.35 28.89
C THR A 248 11.78 -14.12 29.49
N ARG A 249 12.86 -13.40 29.87
CA ARG A 249 13.96 -13.96 30.67
C ARG A 249 13.68 -13.72 32.16
N GLN A 250 14.02 -14.68 33.02
CA GLN A 250 13.84 -14.55 34.47
C GLN A 250 14.58 -13.36 35.09
N ASN A 251 15.69 -12.89 34.47
CA ASN A 251 16.45 -11.71 34.88
C ASN A 251 16.50 -10.66 33.74
N SER A 252 15.34 -10.21 33.28
CA SER A 252 15.27 -9.09 32.33
C SER A 252 15.52 -7.77 33.08
N THR A 253 16.37 -6.91 32.51
CA THR A 253 16.68 -5.56 33.03
C THR A 253 15.49 -4.59 32.94
N GLY A 254 14.35 -4.99 32.35
CA GLY A 254 13.18 -4.13 32.22
C GLY A 254 13.38 -2.95 31.27
N ILE A 255 14.45 -2.94 30.46
CA ILE A 255 14.83 -1.78 29.63
C ILE A 255 13.66 -1.25 28.80
N TYR A 256 12.88 -2.12 28.14
CA TYR A 256 11.74 -1.68 27.33
C TYR A 256 10.65 -0.98 28.15
N ALA A 257 10.39 -1.44 29.37
CA ALA A 257 9.42 -0.81 30.27
C ALA A 257 9.92 0.55 30.75
N HIS A 258 11.21 0.66 31.11
CA HIS A 258 11.83 1.94 31.48
C HIS A 258 11.86 2.92 30.31
N THR A 259 12.21 2.46 29.11
CA THR A 259 12.16 3.29 27.89
C THR A 259 10.75 3.77 27.60
N MET A 260 9.74 2.90 27.71
CA MET A 260 8.36 3.28 27.49
C MET A 260 7.87 4.28 28.54
N ALA A 261 8.27 4.14 29.80
CA ALA A 261 7.96 5.11 30.84
C ALA A 261 8.54 6.50 30.51
N VAL A 262 9.80 6.56 30.09
CA VAL A 262 10.44 7.83 29.66
C VAL A 262 9.70 8.45 28.46
N ILE A 263 9.28 7.63 27.49
CA ILE A 263 8.52 8.11 26.33
C ILE A 263 7.16 8.67 26.76
N LEU A 264 6.44 7.98 27.65
CA LEU A 264 5.11 8.40 28.10
C LEU A 264 5.14 9.63 29.02
N ASP A 265 6.23 9.84 29.75
CA ASP A 265 6.43 11.01 30.64
C ASP A 265 7.10 12.20 29.93
N SER A 266 7.54 12.05 28.68
CA SER A 266 8.18 13.12 27.90
C SER A 266 7.15 14.06 27.27
N ASP A 267 7.51 15.34 27.18
CA ASP A 267 6.75 16.33 26.41
C ASP A 267 6.84 16.10 24.90
N ASP A 268 5.87 16.63 24.16
CA ASP A 268 5.76 16.49 22.70
C ASP A 268 7.02 16.98 21.99
N ASP A 269 7.61 18.10 22.43
CA ASP A 269 8.80 18.68 21.81
C ASP A 269 10.00 17.73 21.87
N LYS A 270 10.22 17.05 23.01
CA LYS A 270 11.25 16.01 23.15
C LYS A 270 10.93 14.78 22.32
N LEU A 271 9.66 14.37 22.24
CA LEU A 271 9.26 13.23 21.42
C LEU A 271 9.46 13.49 19.93
N ILE A 272 9.22 14.71 19.47
CA ILE A 272 9.37 15.13 18.07
C ILE A 272 10.85 15.31 17.71
N ASN A 273 11.63 16.01 18.55
CA ASN A 273 13.01 16.39 18.24
C ASN A 273 14.05 15.36 18.72
N GLY A 274 13.61 14.38 19.51
CA GLY A 274 14.45 13.32 20.07
C GLY A 274 14.72 13.52 21.56
N ILE A 275 14.60 12.43 22.31
CA ILE A 275 14.96 12.39 23.73
C ILE A 275 16.48 12.21 23.82
N GLY A 276 17.19 13.25 24.24
CA GLY A 276 18.61 13.15 24.57
C GLY A 276 18.82 12.19 25.74
N ALA A 277 19.85 11.34 25.68
CA ALA A 277 20.28 10.59 26.84
C ALA A 277 20.94 11.57 27.83
N GLU A 278 20.22 11.98 28.88
CA GLU A 278 20.86 12.71 29.97
C GLU A 278 21.86 11.79 30.69
N PRO A 279 23.13 12.17 30.82
CA PRO A 279 24.10 11.42 31.59
C PRO A 279 23.82 11.64 33.07
N GLY A 280 22.90 10.88 33.65
CA GLY A 280 22.54 11.04 35.05
C GLY A 280 21.60 9.95 35.54
N LEU A 281 22.17 8.83 35.97
CA LEU A 281 21.75 7.94 37.07
C LEU A 281 22.54 6.62 36.96
N VAL A 282 23.86 6.73 37.15
CA VAL A 282 24.66 5.64 37.70
C VAL A 282 25.28 6.21 38.97
N ASP A 283 24.48 6.29 40.02
CA ASP A 283 25.00 6.40 41.38
C ASP A 283 24.92 5.00 42.01
N THR A 284 26.11 4.40 42.14
CA THR A 284 26.57 3.30 43.00
C THR A 284 25.74 2.01 43.09
#